data_AF-A0A8H8S616-F1
#
_entry.id   AF-A0A8H8S616-F1
#
_cell.length_a   1.000
_cell.length_b   1.000
_cell.length_c   1.000
_cell.angle_alpha   90.00
_cell.angle_beta   90.00
_cell.angle_gamma   90.00
#
_symmetry.space_group_name_H-M   'P 1'
#
loop_
_entity.id
_entity.type
_entity.pdbx_description
1 polymer ?
#
loop_
_entity_poly.entity_id
_entity_poly.type
_entity_poly.pdbx_seq_one_letter_code
_entity_poly.pdbx_strand_id
1 'polypeptide(L)'
;MGGSLESSRPMMSSSVGSKRASARYSTYSTAPSVANTVKTTLSSASAVQEIKDIEEGLDKLENKKLASQRFVPSEEKTESLSKLALGAKLERALGRRMGSQDAVMRDRRKTVTDKDQELSEKAALG
;
A
#
# COMPACT_ATOMS: atom_id res chain seq x y z
N MET A 1 38.60 -13.93 -7.06
CA MET A 1 37.98 -12.71 -6.47
C MET A 1 36.52 -13.02 -6.20
N GLY A 2 36.22 -13.62 -5.05
CA GLY A 2 34.86 -14.04 -4.67
C GLY A 2 34.20 -12.98 -3.79
N GLY A 3 33.09 -12.41 -4.23
CA GLY A 3 32.26 -11.51 -3.42
C GLY A 3 31.39 -12.31 -2.46
N SER A 4 31.36 -11.92 -1.19
CA SER A 4 30.65 -12.60 -0.10
C SER A 4 29.13 -12.67 -0.31
N LEU A 5 28.54 -13.84 -0.02
CA LEU A 5 27.08 -14.10 -0.08
C LEU A 5 26.27 -13.32 0.97
N GLU A 6 26.94 -12.71 1.96
CA GLU A 6 26.31 -12.07 3.11
C GLU A 6 25.62 -10.74 2.76
N SER A 7 26.05 -10.07 1.67
CA SER A 7 25.49 -8.77 1.25
C SER A 7 24.18 -8.86 0.46
N SER A 8 23.71 -10.07 0.13
CA SER A 8 22.47 -10.27 -0.63
C SER A 8 21.23 -10.48 0.25
N ARG A 9 21.34 -10.27 1.57
CA ARG A 9 20.19 -10.32 2.46
C ARG A 9 19.36 -9.03 2.29
N PRO A 10 18.10 -9.10 1.83
CA PRO A 10 17.23 -7.93 1.85
C PRO A 10 17.06 -7.48 3.31
N MET A 11 17.23 -6.17 3.57
CA MET A 11 16.89 -5.54 4.85
C MET A 11 15.37 -5.63 5.06
N MET A 12 14.90 -6.78 5.54
CA MET A 12 13.51 -6.98 5.93
C MET A 12 13.35 -6.38 7.34
N SER A 13 12.71 -5.21 7.38
CA SER A 13 12.15 -4.64 8.61
C SER A 13 11.42 -5.73 9.39
N SER A 14 11.85 -5.96 10.62
CA SER A 14 11.18 -6.87 11.54
C SER A 14 9.75 -6.37 11.76
N SER A 15 8.78 -7.05 11.14
CA SER A 15 7.37 -6.84 11.42
C SER A 15 7.08 -7.29 12.85
N VAL A 16 7.21 -6.34 13.79
CA VAL A 16 6.77 -6.47 15.18
C VAL A 16 5.28 -6.82 15.16
N GLY A 17 4.94 -8.11 15.20
CA GLY A 17 3.57 -8.58 15.41
C GLY A 17 3.05 -9.78 14.61
N SER A 18 3.80 -10.41 13.69
CA SER A 18 3.25 -11.54 12.91
C SER A 18 3.76 -12.91 13.37
N LYS A 19 2.92 -13.70 14.07
CA LYS A 19 3.15 -15.11 14.48
C LYS A 19 2.84 -16.13 13.36
N ARG A 20 3.00 -15.77 12.09
CA ARG A 20 2.93 -16.73 10.98
C ARG A 20 4.35 -16.93 10.44
N ALA A 21 5.04 -17.95 10.97
CA ALA A 21 6.27 -18.47 10.40
C ALA A 21 5.95 -19.26 9.11
N SER A 22 5.43 -18.60 8.08
CA SER A 22 5.46 -19.15 6.73
C SER A 22 6.76 -18.70 6.09
N ALA A 23 7.75 -19.59 6.08
CA ALA A 23 8.93 -19.42 5.24
C ALA A 23 8.44 -19.40 3.78
N ARG A 24 8.19 -18.21 3.26
CA ARG A 24 8.02 -18.02 1.83
C ARG A 24 9.42 -18.20 1.25
N TYR A 25 9.73 -19.43 0.87
CA TYR A 25 10.89 -19.71 0.04
C TYR A 25 10.67 -18.97 -1.29
N SER A 26 11.31 -17.81 -1.44
CA SER A 26 11.46 -17.19 -2.74
C SER A 26 12.30 -18.14 -3.57
N THR A 27 11.67 -18.84 -4.51
CA THR A 27 12.38 -19.63 -5.51
C THR A 27 13.29 -18.68 -6.27
N TYR A 28 14.59 -18.75 -6.04
CA TYR A 28 15.57 -18.30 -7.01
C TYR A 28 15.32 -19.13 -8.26
N SER A 29 14.59 -18.57 -9.21
CA SER A 29 14.45 -19.19 -10.52
C SER A 29 15.84 -19.21 -11.14
N THR A 30 16.42 -20.40 -11.27
CA THR A 30 17.58 -20.66 -12.12
C THR A 30 17.18 -20.69 -13.60
N ALA A 31 16.04 -20.10 -13.96
CA ALA A 31 15.76 -19.82 -15.35
C ALA A 31 16.91 -18.95 -15.86
N PRO A 32 17.62 -19.36 -16.93
CA PRO A 32 18.61 -18.50 -17.54
C PRO A 32 17.89 -17.21 -17.89
N SER A 33 18.29 -16.10 -17.26
CA SER A 33 17.94 -14.78 -17.74
C SER A 33 18.56 -14.71 -19.13
N VAL A 34 17.75 -14.98 -20.14
CA VAL A 34 18.07 -14.69 -21.54
C VAL A 34 18.20 -13.18 -21.64
N ALA A 35 19.35 -12.66 -21.22
CA ALA A 35 19.81 -11.40 -21.73
C ALA A 35 19.85 -11.61 -23.24
N ASN A 36 18.86 -11.06 -23.94
CA ASN A 36 18.76 -11.09 -25.39
C ASN A 36 19.85 -10.15 -25.93
N THR A 37 21.11 -10.45 -25.67
CA THR A 37 22.24 -9.84 -26.36
C THR A 37 22.19 -10.41 -27.78
N VAL A 38 21.49 -9.69 -28.64
CA VAL A 38 21.43 -9.93 -30.08
C VAL A 38 22.87 -9.87 -30.59
N LYS A 39 23.51 -11.04 -30.71
CA LYS A 39 24.72 -11.18 -31.51
C LYS A 39 24.26 -11.16 -32.95
N THR A 40 24.09 -9.97 -33.51
CA THR A 40 23.78 -9.83 -34.94
C THR A 40 24.84 -10.57 -35.72
N THR A 41 24.42 -11.51 -36.55
CA THR A 41 25.32 -12.36 -37.32
C THR A 41 25.96 -11.57 -38.47
N LEU A 42 26.84 -10.59 -38.15
CA LEU A 42 27.87 -9.87 -38.92
C LEU A 42 27.62 -9.50 -40.41
N SER A 43 26.40 -9.61 -40.92
CA SER A 43 25.98 -9.23 -42.27
C SER A 43 24.75 -8.34 -42.18
N SER A 44 24.73 -7.25 -42.94
CA SER A 44 23.62 -6.28 -42.98
C SER A 44 22.27 -6.95 -43.29
N ALA A 45 22.29 -7.98 -44.15
CA ALA A 45 21.08 -8.75 -44.48
C ALA A 45 20.57 -9.61 -43.31
N SER A 46 21.46 -10.25 -42.56
CA SER A 46 21.09 -11.07 -41.39
C SER A 46 20.60 -10.21 -40.23
N ALA A 47 21.22 -9.05 -40.00
CA ALA A 47 20.78 -8.12 -38.97
C ALA A 47 19.34 -7.61 -39.23
N VAL A 48 18.99 -7.33 -40.48
CA VAL A 48 17.63 -6.90 -40.85
C VAL A 48 16.61 -8.02 -40.66
N GLN A 49 16.99 -9.27 -40.93
CA GLN A 49 16.10 -10.42 -40.70
C GLN A 49 15.86 -10.65 -39.21
N GLU A 50 16.92 -10.60 -38.39
CA GLU A 50 16.79 -10.73 -36.94
C GLU A 50 15.89 -9.63 -36.34
N ILE A 51 15.99 -8.38 -36.82
CA ILE A 51 15.13 -7.28 -36.39
C ILE A 51 13.66 -7.56 -36.73
N LYS A 52 13.38 -8.07 -37.94
CA LYS A 52 12.01 -8.43 -38.35
C LYS A 52 11.44 -9.56 -37.51
N ASP A 53 12.23 -10.58 -37.21
CA ASP A 53 11.80 -11.72 -36.40
C ASP A 53 11.48 -11.26 -34.95
N ILE A 54 12.24 -10.30 -34.42
CA ILE A 54 11.96 -9.66 -33.12
C ILE A 54 10.67 -8.83 -33.18
N GLU A 55 10.48 -8.03 -34.22
CA GLU A 55 9.26 -7.23 -34.43
C GLU A 55 8.01 -8.13 -34.48
N GLU A 56 8.07 -9.22 -35.25
CA GLU A 56 6.98 -10.20 -35.34
C GLU A 56 6.72 -10.91 -33.99
N GLY A 57 7.79 -11.17 -33.22
CA GLY A 57 7.68 -11.72 -31.87
C GLY A 57 6.98 -10.76 -30.91
N LEU A 58 7.31 -9.46 -30.96
CA LEU A 58 6.69 -8.43 -30.13
C LEU A 58 5.21 -8.22 -30.49
N ASP A 59 4.86 -8.22 -31.77
CA ASP A 59 3.47 -8.11 -32.24
C ASP A 59 2.60 -9.27 -31.75
N LYS A 60 3.15 -10.48 -31.66
CA LYS A 60 2.45 -11.66 -31.09
C LYS A 60 2.27 -11.58 -29.58
N LEU A 61 3.20 -10.91 -28.88
CA LEU A 61 3.11 -10.68 -27.44
C LEU A 61 2.19 -9.51 -27.08
N GLU A 62 1.87 -8.63 -28.04
CA GLU A 62 0.94 -7.52 -27.86
C GLU A 62 -0.50 -8.04 -27.66
N ASN A 63 -0.96 -8.06 -26.41
CA ASN A 63 -2.34 -8.41 -26.11
C ASN A 63 -3.26 -7.18 -26.20
N LYS A 64 -3.77 -6.92 -27.42
CA LYS A 64 -4.67 -5.81 -27.73
C LYS A 64 -5.95 -5.79 -26.88
N LYS A 65 -6.39 -6.96 -26.37
CA LYS A 65 -7.56 -7.06 -25.48
C LYS A 65 -7.27 -6.54 -24.07
N LEU A 66 -6.03 -6.66 -23.59
CA LEU A 66 -5.63 -6.08 -22.30
C LEU A 66 -5.43 -4.56 -22.40
N ALA A 67 -4.95 -4.09 -23.55
CA ALA A 67 -4.82 -2.66 -23.82
C ALA A 67 -6.19 -1.95 -23.76
N SER A 68 -7.23 -2.56 -24.34
CA SER A 68 -8.59 -2.00 -24.30
C SER A 68 -9.32 -2.17 -22.96
N GLN A 69 -8.82 -3.03 -22.06
CA GLN A 69 -9.41 -3.22 -20.74
C GLN A 69 -9.05 -2.09 -19.75
N ARG A 70 -7.91 -1.42 -19.97
CA ARG A 70 -7.49 -0.31 -19.10
C ARG A 70 -8.30 0.93 -19.44
N PHE A 71 -9.24 1.27 -18.56
CA PHE A 71 -9.93 2.54 -18.62
C PHE A 71 -8.95 3.69 -18.33
N VAL A 72 -8.61 4.46 -19.35
CA VAL A 72 -7.89 5.73 -19.21
C VAL A 72 -8.96 6.84 -19.18
N PRO A 73 -9.19 7.50 -18.03
CA PRO A 73 -10.17 8.57 -17.95
C PRO A 73 -9.73 9.75 -18.82
N SER A 74 -10.70 10.43 -19.44
CA SER A 74 -10.46 11.74 -20.03
C SER A 74 -10.09 12.76 -18.94
N GLU A 75 -9.51 13.87 -19.35
CA GLU A 75 -9.14 14.97 -18.44
C GLU A 75 -10.37 15.47 -17.65
N GLU A 76 -11.49 15.69 -18.33
CA GLU A 76 -12.78 16.06 -17.71
C GLU A 76 -13.25 15.05 -16.64
N LYS A 77 -13.08 13.74 -16.90
CA LYS A 77 -13.44 12.70 -15.93
C LYS A 77 -12.49 12.72 -14.73
N THR A 78 -11.22 13.01 -14.94
CA THR A 78 -10.23 13.14 -13.86
C THR A 78 -10.53 14.35 -12.97
N GLU A 79 -10.93 15.48 -13.56
CA GLU A 79 -11.34 16.66 -12.82
C GLU A 79 -12.61 16.43 -12.00
N SER A 80 -13.63 15.78 -12.59
CA SER A 80 -14.88 15.50 -11.88
C SER A 80 -14.67 14.55 -10.70
N LEU A 81 -13.85 13.51 -10.86
CA LEU A 81 -13.43 12.63 -9.75
C LEU A 81 -12.67 13.40 -8.67
N SER A 82 -11.80 14.34 -9.05
CA SER A 82 -11.04 15.18 -8.12
C SER A 82 -11.96 16.11 -7.32
N LYS A 83 -12.94 16.75 -7.97
CA LYS A 83 -13.97 17.58 -7.33
C LYS A 83 -14.82 16.77 -6.35
N LEU A 84 -15.27 15.58 -6.75
CA LEU A 84 -16.05 14.68 -5.90
C LEU A 84 -15.25 14.24 -4.67
N ALA A 85 -13.98 13.85 -4.87
CA ALA A 85 -13.10 13.45 -3.77
C ALA A 85 -12.83 14.61 -2.79
N LEU A 86 -12.67 15.84 -3.28
CA LEU A 86 -12.53 17.03 -2.43
C LEU A 86 -13.80 17.31 -1.62
N GLY A 87 -14.97 17.28 -2.25
CA GLY A 87 -16.25 17.46 -1.58
C GLY A 87 -16.45 16.43 -0.45
N ALA A 88 -16.22 15.16 -0.73
CA ALA A 88 -16.32 14.09 0.26
C ALA A 88 -15.30 14.24 1.41
N LYS A 89 -14.09 14.74 1.14
CA LYS A 89 -13.09 15.05 2.18
C LYS A 89 -13.55 16.19 3.07
N LEU A 90 -14.10 17.26 2.48
CA LEU A 90 -14.63 18.40 3.22
C LEU A 90 -15.81 17.99 4.10
N GLU A 91 -16.75 17.22 3.57
CA GLU A 91 -17.89 16.71 4.32
C GLU A 91 -17.44 15.83 5.50
N ARG A 92 -16.48 14.92 5.27
CA ARG A 92 -15.92 14.09 6.34
C ARG A 92 -15.20 14.93 7.41
N ALA A 93 -14.45 15.95 7.00
CA ALA A 93 -13.77 16.84 7.92
C ALA A 93 -14.75 17.67 8.76
N LEU A 94 -15.80 18.21 8.12
CA LEU A 94 -16.88 18.92 8.77
C LEU A 94 -17.63 18.00 9.74
N GLY A 95 -17.98 16.78 9.34
CA GLY A 95 -18.64 15.81 10.22
C GLY A 95 -17.81 15.49 11.46
N ARG A 96 -16.48 15.34 11.33
CA ARG A 96 -15.58 15.18 12.49
C ARG A 96 -15.57 16.40 13.40
N ARG A 97 -15.58 17.60 12.83
CA ARG A 97 -15.58 18.85 13.60
C ARG A 97 -16.92 19.06 14.28
N MET A 98 -18.03 18.88 13.57
CA MET A 98 -19.39 19.19 14.04
C MET A 98 -19.99 18.10 14.93
N GLY A 99 -19.66 16.82 14.70
CA GLY A 99 -20.28 15.70 15.43
C GLY A 99 -19.99 15.63 16.94
N SER A 100 -19.04 16.42 17.44
CA SER A 100 -18.68 16.47 18.87
C SER A 100 -18.59 17.90 19.42
N GLN A 101 -19.17 18.88 18.71
CA GLN A 101 -19.24 20.27 19.17
C GLN A 101 -20.40 20.52 20.15
N ASP A 102 -21.48 19.76 20.04
CA ASP A 102 -22.64 19.97 20.89
C ASP A 102 -22.32 19.59 22.34
N ALA A 103 -22.55 20.52 23.26
CA ALA A 103 -22.31 20.30 24.68
C ALA A 103 -23.31 19.27 25.22
N VAL A 104 -22.82 18.09 25.58
CA VAL A 104 -23.62 17.08 26.29
C VAL A 104 -23.52 17.36 27.79
N MET A 105 -24.62 17.85 28.37
CA MET A 105 -24.79 17.96 29.82
C MET A 105 -24.63 16.55 30.41
N ARG A 106 -23.57 16.35 31.19
CA ARG A 106 -23.38 15.11 31.96
C ARG A 106 -23.64 15.41 33.42
N ASP A 107 -24.44 14.56 34.05
CA ASP A 107 -24.60 14.61 35.50
C ASP A 107 -23.22 14.47 36.15
N ARG A 108 -22.86 15.47 36.94
CA ARG A 108 -21.60 15.44 37.69
C ARG A 108 -21.67 14.25 38.65
N ARG A 109 -20.75 13.28 38.48
CA ARG A 109 -20.57 12.24 39.50
C ARG A 109 -20.35 12.96 40.82
N LYS A 110 -21.11 12.57 41.85
CA LYS A 110 -20.93 13.07 43.22
C LYS A 110 -19.47 12.81 43.58
N THR A 111 -18.64 13.84 43.52
CA THR A 111 -17.33 13.82 44.16
C THR A 111 -17.64 13.60 45.62
N VAL A 112 -17.19 12.48 46.17
CA VAL A 112 -17.21 12.24 47.62
C VAL A 112 -16.46 13.42 48.22
N THR A 113 -17.20 14.37 48.78
CA THR A 113 -16.62 15.49 49.50
C THR A 113 -16.18 14.96 50.86
N ASP A 114 -15.07 15.44 51.39
CA ASP A 114 -14.45 14.98 52.64
C ASP A 114 -15.42 14.87 53.84
N LYS A 115 -16.56 15.58 53.80
CA LYS A 115 -17.67 15.47 54.76
C LYS A 115 -18.28 14.06 54.85
N ASP A 116 -18.29 13.30 53.75
CA ASP A 116 -18.83 11.93 53.74
C ASP A 116 -17.84 10.93 54.39
N GLN A 117 -16.54 11.25 54.39
CA GLN A 117 -15.51 10.46 55.09
C GLN A 117 -15.58 10.68 56.60
N GLU A 118 -15.71 11.94 57.05
CA GLU A 118 -15.84 12.28 58.48
C GLU A 118 -17.07 11.67 59.16
N LEU A 119 -18.19 11.52 58.43
CA LEU A 119 -19.39 10.85 58.95
C LEU A 119 -19.21 9.33 59.07
N SER A 120 -18.40 8.72 58.19
CA SER A 120 -18.13 7.28 58.25
C SER A 120 -17.18 6.89 59.40
N GLU A 121 -16.21 7.74 59.72
CA GLU A 121 -15.28 7.50 60.84
C GLU A 121 -15.95 7.68 62.21
N LYS A 122 -16.86 8.66 62.34
CA LYS A 122 -17.66 8.83 63.58
C LYS A 122 -18.69 7.71 63.79
N ALA A 123 -19.21 7.10 62.73
CA ALA A 123 -20.12 5.97 62.83
C ALA A 123 -19.42 4.64 63.19
N ALA A 124 -18.10 4.55 63.00
CA ALA A 124 -17.30 3.35 63.31
C ALA A 124 -16.77 3.32 64.76
N LEU A 125 -17.00 4.39 65.54
CA LEU A 125 -16.45 4.60 66.88
C LEU A 125 -17.53 4.75 67.98
N GLY A 126 -18.80 4.45 67.68
CA GLY A 126 -19.90 4.35 68.64
C GLY A 126 -20.50 2.96 68.64
#